data_AF-A0A933R0I3-F1
#
_entry.id   AF-A0A933R0I3-F1
#
_cell.length_a   1.000
_cell.length_b   1.000
_cell.length_c   1.000
_cell.angle_alpha   90.00
_cell.angle_beta   90.00
_cell.angle_gamma   90.00
#
_symmetry.space_group_name_H-M   'P 1'
#
loop_
_entity.id
_entity.type
_entity.pdbx_description
1 polymer ?
#
loop_
_entity_poly.entity_id
_entity_poly.type
_entity_poly.pdbx_seq_one_letter_code
_entity_poly.pdbx_strand_id
1 'polypeptide(L)'
;MALLPLAWQQRSRLLFRMALLTVVYALLVALLDRPDRRVFIDCMLIAFTLVAISPAIRRSVFPIVADIPRDIGYAGYLVVLVMLAFREGARLLHWVSAQGSNHDAIHNVYFYALAGMALLAAFAALRTVAQARPVARVNFAILLLTTLFAVLASEGVWVTSYALWVWANVAALTHAVLWIIDGAHNQQSRKVTLACLLFAAIAIPRFLDLFDSLLMRSLLFLALGAGLFLVGNFYQRHKPSVASATEVSA
;
A
#
# COMPACT_ATOMS: atom_id res chain seq x y z
N MET A 1 6.55 -21.39 -10.75
CA MET A 1 7.85 -21.10 -10.09
C MET A 1 9.06 -21.02 -11.04
N ALA A 2 9.00 -21.46 -12.30
CA ALA A 2 10.17 -21.46 -13.21
C ALA A 2 10.43 -20.14 -13.99
N LEU A 3 9.47 -19.22 -14.05
CA LEU A 3 9.57 -18.01 -14.89
C LEU A 3 10.49 -16.92 -14.32
N LEU A 4 10.63 -16.84 -13.00
CA LEU A 4 11.41 -15.80 -12.32
C LEU A 4 12.93 -15.91 -12.57
N PRO A 5 13.56 -17.10 -12.48
CA PRO A 5 14.99 -17.24 -12.81
C PRO A 5 15.26 -17.08 -14.31
N LEU A 6 14.35 -17.55 -15.18
CA LEU A 6 14.45 -17.35 -16.64
C LEU A 6 14.33 -15.88 -17.03
N ALA A 7 13.43 -15.11 -16.41
CA ALA A 7 13.29 -13.68 -16.65
C ALA A 7 14.54 -12.89 -16.17
N TRP A 8 15.16 -13.32 -15.08
CA TRP A 8 16.41 -12.73 -14.58
C TRP A 8 17.59 -13.01 -15.52
N GLN A 9 17.69 -14.22 -16.06
CA GLN A 9 18.72 -14.59 -17.04
C GLN A 9 18.51 -13.90 -18.39
N GLN A 10 17.28 -13.80 -18.88
CA GLN A 10 16.97 -13.19 -20.17
C GLN A 10 16.88 -11.65 -20.14
N ARG A 11 17.01 -11.01 -18.96
CA ARG A 11 16.91 -9.55 -18.79
C ARG A 11 15.63 -8.93 -19.39
N SER A 12 14.57 -9.72 -19.53
CA SER A 12 13.34 -9.30 -20.20
C SER A 12 12.38 -8.66 -19.20
N ARG A 13 12.12 -7.36 -19.39
CA ARG A 13 11.20 -6.56 -18.54
C ARG A 13 9.78 -7.12 -18.54
N LEU A 14 9.33 -7.67 -19.66
CA LEU A 14 7.96 -8.12 -19.89
C LEU A 14 7.68 -9.45 -19.18
N LEU A 15 8.63 -10.39 -19.26
CA LEU A 15 8.53 -11.69 -18.57
C LEU A 15 8.57 -11.53 -17.05
N PHE A 16 9.41 -10.62 -16.53
CA PHE A 16 9.47 -10.36 -15.10
C PHE A 16 8.15 -9.76 -14.59
N ARG A 17 7.58 -8.81 -15.34
CA ARG A 17 6.31 -8.16 -15.01
C ARG A 17 5.13 -9.14 -15.05
N MET A 18 5.08 -9.99 -16.07
CA MET A 18 4.07 -11.04 -16.18
C MET A 18 4.20 -12.06 -15.05
N ALA A 19 5.40 -12.54 -14.75
CA ALA A 19 5.64 -13.49 -13.66
C ALA A 19 5.15 -12.93 -12.32
N LEU A 20 5.47 -11.66 -12.01
CA LEU A 20 5.04 -11.01 -10.78
C LEU A 20 3.52 -10.79 -10.75
N LEU A 21 2.92 -10.39 -11.86
CA LEU A 21 1.46 -10.24 -11.99
C LEU A 21 0.74 -11.58 -11.79
N THR A 22 1.24 -12.68 -12.36
CA THR A 22 0.66 -14.01 -12.12
C THR A 22 0.76 -14.43 -10.67
N VAL A 23 1.86 -14.10 -9.96
CA VAL A 23 1.99 -14.41 -8.54
C VAL A 23 0.98 -13.60 -7.72
N VAL A 24 0.86 -12.30 -7.96
CA VAL A 24 -0.12 -11.44 -7.28
C VAL A 24 -1.55 -11.87 -7.60
N TYR A 25 -1.84 -12.23 -8.86
CA TYR A 25 -3.15 -12.73 -9.26
C TYR A 25 -3.47 -14.06 -8.59
N ALA A 26 -2.53 -15.00 -8.55
CA ALA A 26 -2.71 -16.29 -7.86
C ALA A 26 -2.96 -16.10 -6.35
N LEU A 27 -2.27 -15.15 -5.71
CA LEU A 27 -2.50 -14.78 -4.31
C LEU A 27 -3.87 -14.14 -4.09
N LEU A 28 -4.32 -13.28 -5.00
CA LEU A 28 -5.63 -12.65 -4.94
C LEU A 28 -6.75 -13.68 -5.10
N VAL A 29 -6.60 -14.61 -6.05
CA VAL A 29 -7.51 -15.75 -6.23
C VAL A 29 -7.52 -16.66 -5.00
N ALA A 30 -6.35 -16.97 -4.42
CA ALA A 30 -6.27 -17.76 -3.19
C ALA A 30 -6.99 -17.08 -2.00
N LEU A 31 -6.86 -15.75 -1.88
CA LEU A 31 -7.54 -14.97 -0.84
C LEU A 31 -9.07 -14.93 -1.04
N LEU A 32 -9.54 -14.91 -2.29
CA LEU A 32 -10.96 -14.94 -2.65
C LEU A 32 -11.57 -16.33 -2.48
N ASP A 33 -10.83 -17.39 -2.79
CA ASP A 33 -11.30 -18.78 -2.72
C ASP A 33 -11.34 -19.30 -1.27
N ARG A 34 -10.32 -18.98 -0.47
CA ARG A 34 -10.28 -19.28 0.97
C ARG A 34 -9.77 -18.08 1.75
N PRO A 35 -10.65 -17.23 2.30
CA PRO A 35 -10.24 -16.10 3.13
C PRO A 35 -9.67 -16.58 4.46
N ASP A 36 -8.39 -16.96 4.45
CA ASP A 36 -7.61 -17.33 5.62
C ASP A 36 -6.76 -16.12 6.07
N ARG A 37 -6.72 -15.91 7.39
CA ARG A 37 -5.89 -14.94 8.09
C ARG A 37 -4.42 -15.05 7.67
N ARG A 38 -3.90 -16.27 7.50
CA ARG A 38 -2.49 -16.49 7.12
C ARG A 38 -2.21 -16.03 5.70
N VAL A 39 -3.09 -16.38 4.75
CA VAL A 39 -2.98 -15.93 3.35
C VAL A 39 -3.02 -14.41 3.25
N PHE A 40 -3.85 -13.75 4.06
CA PHE A 40 -3.91 -12.29 4.12
C PHE A 40 -2.56 -11.66 4.55
N ILE A 41 -1.91 -12.25 5.55
CA ILE A 41 -0.62 -11.76 6.06
C ILE A 41 0.51 -12.10 5.12
N ASP A 42 0.49 -13.28 4.49
CA ASP A 42 1.44 -13.66 3.47
C ASP A 42 1.37 -12.68 2.28
N CYS A 43 0.17 -12.28 1.85
CA CYS A 43 -0.01 -11.20 0.86
C CYS A 43 0.67 -9.89 1.30
N MET A 44 0.52 -9.51 2.57
CA MET A 44 1.12 -8.30 3.11
C MET A 44 2.65 -8.38 3.20
N LEU A 45 3.19 -9.52 3.65
CA LEU A 45 4.61 -9.80 3.72
C LEU A 45 5.23 -9.86 2.32
N ILE A 46 4.56 -10.44 1.33
CA ILE A 46 5.00 -10.46 -0.06
C ILE A 46 5.02 -9.03 -0.62
N ALA A 47 3.94 -8.27 -0.44
CA ALA A 47 3.87 -6.86 -0.87
C ALA A 47 5.00 -6.03 -0.25
N PHE A 48 5.23 -6.20 1.06
CA PHE A 48 6.33 -5.56 1.77
C PHE A 48 7.70 -5.96 1.22
N THR A 49 7.94 -7.26 1.03
CA THR A 49 9.22 -7.79 0.53
C THR A 49 9.52 -7.29 -0.87
N LEU A 50 8.52 -7.21 -1.75
CA LEU A 50 8.66 -6.65 -3.11
C LEU A 50 9.06 -5.17 -3.09
N VAL A 51 8.51 -4.38 -2.17
CA VAL A 51 8.91 -2.98 -1.99
C VAL A 51 10.31 -2.87 -1.39
N ALA A 52 10.61 -3.69 -0.37
CA ALA A 52 11.85 -3.63 0.39
C ALA A 52 13.06 -4.18 -0.37
N ILE A 53 12.86 -5.09 -1.33
CA ILE A 53 13.95 -5.64 -2.16
C ILE A 53 14.36 -4.70 -3.31
N SER A 54 13.47 -3.80 -3.74
CA SER A 54 13.72 -2.87 -4.86
C SER A 54 15.03 -2.07 -4.71
N PRO A 55 15.34 -1.46 -3.56
CA PRO A 55 16.61 -0.75 -3.37
C PRO A 55 17.86 -1.64 -3.49
N ALA A 56 17.76 -2.92 -3.10
CA ALA A 56 18.85 -3.88 -3.30
C ALA A 56 19.02 -4.22 -4.79
N ILE A 57 17.92 -4.38 -5.53
CA ILE A 57 17.93 -4.61 -6.98
C ILE A 57 18.50 -3.40 -7.73
N ARG A 58 18.24 -2.16 -7.28
CA ARG A 58 18.83 -0.94 -7.87
C ARG A 58 20.36 -0.89 -7.80
N ARG A 59 20.98 -1.63 -6.87
CA ARG A 59 22.45 -1.73 -6.74
C ARG A 59 23.02 -2.94 -7.49
N SER A 60 22.19 -3.75 -8.12
CA SER A 60 22.59 -4.95 -8.87
C SER A 60 22.93 -4.63 -10.33
N VAL A 61 23.36 -5.66 -11.06
CA VAL A 61 23.73 -5.63 -12.49
C VAL A 61 22.56 -5.18 -13.40
N PHE A 62 21.31 -5.16 -12.89
CA PHE A 62 20.14 -4.78 -13.68
C PHE A 62 19.20 -3.79 -12.94
N PRO A 63 19.61 -2.53 -12.79
CA PRO A 63 18.90 -1.53 -11.96
C PRO A 63 17.53 -1.12 -12.52
N ILE A 64 17.35 -1.28 -13.84
CA ILE A 64 16.16 -0.90 -14.60
C ILE A 64 14.89 -1.67 -14.19
N VAL A 65 15.02 -2.86 -13.60
CA VAL A 65 13.87 -3.70 -13.21
C VAL A 65 13.38 -3.38 -11.81
N ALA A 66 14.15 -2.64 -11.00
CA ALA A 66 13.81 -2.40 -9.60
C ALA A 66 12.49 -1.64 -9.37
N ASP A 67 12.02 -0.88 -10.37
CA ASP A 67 10.75 -0.14 -10.26
C ASP A 67 9.53 -1.05 -10.36
N ILE A 68 9.64 -2.16 -11.08
CA ILE A 68 8.54 -3.11 -11.31
C ILE A 68 8.08 -3.79 -10.00
N PRO A 69 8.95 -4.44 -9.20
CA PRO A 69 8.52 -5.05 -7.94
C PRO A 69 8.09 -3.99 -6.92
N ARG A 70 8.68 -2.79 -6.96
CA ARG A 70 8.26 -1.68 -6.10
C ARG A 70 6.83 -1.26 -6.38
N ASP A 71 6.48 -0.99 -7.63
CA ASP A 71 5.14 -0.52 -8.00
C ASP A 71 4.07 -1.58 -7.70
N ILE A 72 4.36 -2.84 -8.02
CA ILE A 72 3.44 -3.95 -7.78
C ILE A 72 3.30 -4.22 -6.28
N GLY A 73 4.39 -4.19 -5.52
CA GLY A 73 4.37 -4.34 -4.07
C GLY A 73 3.59 -3.21 -3.38
N TYR A 74 3.78 -1.96 -3.79
CA TYR A 74 3.01 -0.83 -3.26
C TYR A 74 1.52 -0.94 -3.62
N ALA A 75 1.18 -1.34 -4.85
CA ALA A 75 -0.21 -1.55 -5.24
C ALA A 75 -0.87 -2.64 -4.39
N GLY A 76 -0.20 -3.79 -4.24
CA GLY A 76 -0.68 -4.87 -3.38
C GLY A 76 -0.86 -4.44 -1.92
N TYR A 77 0.12 -3.71 -1.37
CA TYR A 77 0.03 -3.14 -0.03
C TYR A 77 -1.17 -2.20 0.13
N LEU A 78 -1.45 -1.31 -0.82
CA LEU A 78 -2.59 -0.40 -0.73
C LEU A 78 -3.92 -1.13 -0.76
N VAL A 79 -4.05 -2.17 -1.58
CA VAL A 79 -5.24 -3.02 -1.62
C VAL A 79 -5.47 -3.66 -0.25
N VAL A 80 -4.42 -4.27 0.32
CA VAL A 80 -4.44 -4.88 1.65
C VAL A 80 -4.75 -3.84 2.74
N LEU A 81 -4.17 -2.63 2.64
CA LEU A 81 -4.40 -1.53 3.57
C LEU A 81 -5.85 -1.04 3.52
N VAL A 82 -6.43 -0.91 2.33
CA VAL A 82 -7.84 -0.56 2.14
C VAL A 82 -8.74 -1.65 2.72
N MET A 83 -8.44 -2.94 2.49
CA MET A 83 -9.17 -4.04 3.11
C MET A 83 -9.12 -3.96 4.65
N LEU A 84 -7.95 -3.72 5.24
CA LEU A 84 -7.77 -3.54 6.68
C LEU A 84 -8.48 -2.31 7.25
N ALA A 85 -8.66 -1.25 6.43
CA ALA A 85 -9.37 -0.05 6.85
C ALA A 85 -10.87 -0.32 7.10
N PHE A 86 -11.42 -1.39 6.52
CA PHE A 86 -12.79 -1.83 6.76
C PHE A 86 -12.89 -2.77 7.97
N ARG A 87 -13.97 -2.59 8.75
CA ARG A 87 -14.22 -3.39 9.96
C ARG A 87 -14.31 -4.88 9.65
N GLU A 88 -14.89 -5.25 8.51
CA GLU A 88 -14.99 -6.65 8.10
C GLU A 88 -13.62 -7.25 7.75
N GLY A 89 -12.71 -6.47 7.15
CA GLY A 89 -11.33 -6.91 6.90
C GLY A 89 -10.54 -7.16 8.19
N ALA A 90 -10.72 -6.33 9.21
CA ALA A 90 -10.14 -6.57 10.53
C ALA A 90 -10.82 -7.76 11.27
N ARG A 91 -12.10 -8.02 10.99
CA ARG A 91 -12.86 -9.13 11.55
C ARG A 91 -12.51 -10.49 10.92
N LEU A 92 -12.10 -10.52 9.64
CA LEU A 92 -11.48 -11.71 9.03
C LEU A 92 -10.26 -12.20 9.83
N LEU A 93 -9.54 -11.29 10.47
CA LEU A 93 -8.43 -11.63 11.37
C LEU A 93 -8.87 -12.31 12.68
N HIS A 94 -10.11 -12.06 13.14
CA HIS A 94 -10.66 -12.54 14.42
C HIS A 94 -11.49 -13.82 14.27
N TRP A 95 -12.21 -14.03 13.16
CA TRP A 95 -13.07 -15.21 13.02
C TRP A 95 -12.26 -16.51 12.81
N VAL A 96 -11.06 -16.41 12.25
CA VAL A 96 -10.18 -17.56 11.97
C VAL A 96 -9.32 -17.96 13.19
N SER A 97 -9.10 -17.07 14.16
CA SER A 97 -8.30 -17.39 15.36
C SER A 97 -8.95 -18.45 16.27
N ALA A 98 -10.27 -18.63 16.17
CA ALA A 98 -11.01 -19.61 16.95
C ALA A 98 -11.02 -21.04 16.35
N GLN A 99 -10.60 -21.21 15.08
CA GLN A 99 -10.87 -22.45 14.33
C GLN A 99 -9.63 -23.18 13.77
N GLY A 100 -8.42 -22.65 13.98
CA GLY A 100 -7.19 -23.13 13.33
C GLY A 100 -6.11 -23.71 14.27
N SER A 101 -6.47 -24.44 15.32
CA SER A 101 -5.51 -25.05 16.25
C SER A 101 -4.88 -26.38 15.77
N ASN A 102 -5.21 -26.87 14.57
CA ASN A 102 -4.55 -28.05 13.99
C ASN A 102 -3.48 -27.64 12.97
N HIS A 103 -2.25 -27.87 13.41
CA HIS A 103 -0.96 -27.55 12.82
C HIS A 103 -0.66 -28.32 11.52
N ASP A 104 -0.53 -27.61 10.40
CA ASP A 104 0.35 -28.03 9.32
C ASP A 104 1.73 -27.39 9.56
N ALA A 105 2.69 -28.17 10.08
CA ALA A 105 4.06 -27.73 10.33
C ALA A 105 4.70 -27.07 9.09
N ILE A 106 4.30 -27.50 7.91
CA ILE A 106 4.75 -26.98 6.61
C ILE A 106 4.35 -25.51 6.43
N HIS A 107 3.12 -25.11 6.77
CA HIS A 107 2.65 -23.72 6.64
C HIS A 107 3.38 -22.77 7.61
N ASN A 108 3.75 -23.23 8.80
CA ASN A 108 4.55 -22.45 9.75
C ASN A 108 5.96 -22.17 9.20
N VAL A 109 6.61 -23.15 8.57
CA VAL A 109 7.96 -22.96 8.01
C VAL A 109 7.94 -21.92 6.89
N TYR A 110 6.93 -21.94 6.00
CA TYR A 110 6.79 -20.93 4.95
C TYR A 110 6.58 -19.52 5.51
N PHE A 111 5.74 -19.38 6.54
CA PHE A 111 5.47 -18.10 7.19
C PHE A 111 6.75 -17.50 7.80
N TYR A 112 7.51 -18.26 8.58
CA TYR A 112 8.74 -17.77 9.19
C TYR A 112 9.84 -17.50 8.15
N ALA A 113 9.92 -18.31 7.09
CA ALA A 113 10.84 -18.04 5.99
C ALA A 113 10.51 -16.72 5.28
N LEU A 114 9.22 -16.45 5.04
CA LEU A 114 8.75 -15.22 4.42
C LEU A 114 8.97 -14.00 5.33
N ALA A 115 8.67 -14.12 6.62
CA ALA A 115 8.95 -13.09 7.62
C ALA A 115 10.45 -12.80 7.74
N GLY A 116 11.30 -13.83 7.69
CA GLY A 116 12.76 -13.69 7.67
C GLY A 116 13.25 -12.96 6.43
N MET A 117 12.73 -13.30 5.24
CA MET A 117 13.05 -12.58 4.00
C MET A 117 12.59 -11.12 4.04
N ALA A 118 11.39 -10.85 4.57
CA ALA A 118 10.88 -9.50 4.77
C ALA A 118 11.81 -8.70 5.69
N LEU A 119 12.28 -9.27 6.80
CA LEU A 119 13.16 -8.61 7.75
C LEU A 119 14.53 -8.28 7.14
N LEU A 120 15.12 -9.22 6.39
CA LEU A 120 16.37 -9.00 5.66
C LEU A 120 16.20 -7.90 4.60
N ALA A 121 15.11 -7.93 3.85
CA ALA A 121 14.79 -6.90 2.87
C ALA A 121 14.56 -5.53 3.53
N ALA A 122 13.90 -5.48 4.69
CA ALA A 122 13.70 -4.25 5.47
C ALA A 122 15.04 -3.65 5.90
N PHE A 123 15.97 -4.46 6.39
CA PHE A 123 17.30 -4.02 6.81
C PHE A 123 18.11 -3.45 5.64
N ALA A 124 18.06 -4.11 4.48
CA ALA A 124 18.67 -3.60 3.26
C ALA A 124 18.03 -2.27 2.80
N ALA A 125 16.70 -2.17 2.87
CA ALA A 125 15.96 -0.98 2.49
C ALA A 125 16.22 0.21 3.43
N LEU A 126 16.29 -0.01 4.75
CA LEU A 126 16.50 1.04 5.76
C LEU A 126 17.73 1.89 5.46
N ARG A 127 18.85 1.26 5.09
CA ARG A 127 20.10 1.97 4.73
C ARG A 127 19.93 2.87 3.50
N THR A 128 19.11 2.45 2.55
CA THR A 128 18.86 3.22 1.31
C THR A 128 17.80 4.30 1.49
N VAL A 129 16.76 4.01 2.27
CA VAL A 129 15.65 4.92 2.55
C VAL A 129 16.09 6.04 3.49
N ALA A 130 17.06 5.81 4.38
CA ALA A 130 17.66 6.85 5.22
C ALA A 130 18.18 8.05 4.40
N GLN A 131 18.66 7.82 3.18
CA GLN A 131 19.17 8.86 2.27
C GLN A 131 18.09 9.40 1.31
N ALA A 132 16.85 8.90 1.39
CA ALA A 132 15.77 9.31 0.50
C ALA A 132 15.04 10.58 0.99
N ARG A 133 14.23 11.16 0.10
CA ARG A 133 13.34 12.29 0.42
C ARG A 133 12.47 11.99 1.65
N PRO A 134 12.14 13.00 2.48
CA PRO A 134 11.36 12.81 3.70
C PRO A 134 10.02 12.10 3.46
N VAL A 135 9.31 12.43 2.38
CA VAL A 135 8.05 11.76 2.01
C VAL A 135 8.25 10.25 1.77
N ALA A 136 9.33 9.85 1.11
CA ALA A 136 9.63 8.45 0.86
C ALA A 136 9.99 7.70 2.16
N ARG A 137 10.66 8.38 3.10
CA ARG A 137 10.95 7.84 4.44
C ARG A 137 9.69 7.58 5.23
N VAL A 138 8.77 8.54 5.26
CA VAL A 138 7.49 8.40 5.98
C VAL A 138 6.63 7.31 5.34
N ASN A 139 6.52 7.25 4.01
CA ASN A 139 5.76 6.19 3.32
C ASN A 139 6.30 4.79 3.63
N PHE A 140 7.64 4.63 3.65
CA PHE A 140 8.26 3.36 4.01
C PHE A 140 8.07 3.02 5.49
N ALA A 141 8.14 4.01 6.39
CA ALA A 141 7.88 3.82 7.81
C ALA A 141 6.44 3.37 8.08
N ILE A 142 5.45 3.99 7.42
CA ILE A 142 4.05 3.58 7.52
C ILE A 142 3.87 2.16 7.00
N LEU A 143 4.44 1.83 5.84
CA LEU A 143 4.40 0.48 5.28
C LEU A 143 5.00 -0.56 6.24
N LEU A 144 6.18 -0.29 6.81
CA LEU A 144 6.85 -1.14 7.78
C LEU A 144 6.00 -1.33 9.04
N LEU A 145 5.49 -0.24 9.62
CA LEU A 145 4.72 -0.26 10.85
C LEU A 145 3.38 -1.00 10.66
N THR A 146 2.72 -0.79 9.52
CA THR A 146 1.48 -1.50 9.20
C THR A 146 1.72 -3.01 9.02
N THR A 147 2.85 -3.38 8.40
CA THR A 147 3.23 -4.81 8.27
C THR A 147 3.54 -5.42 9.62
N LEU A 148 4.27 -4.71 10.49
CA LEU A 148 4.56 -5.15 11.85
C LEU A 148 3.28 -5.32 12.69
N PHE A 149 2.36 -4.36 12.64
CA PHE A 149 1.10 -4.44 13.35
C PHE A 149 0.23 -5.59 12.85
N ALA A 150 0.23 -5.87 11.54
CA ALA A 150 -0.50 -7.00 10.97
C ALA A 150 0.03 -8.35 11.50
N VAL A 151 1.36 -8.51 11.59
CA VAL A 151 2.00 -9.71 12.15
C VAL A 151 1.76 -9.81 13.67
N LEU A 152 1.88 -8.72 14.43
CA LEU A 152 1.62 -8.76 15.87
C LEU A 152 0.16 -9.11 16.18
N ALA A 153 -0.78 -8.52 15.43
CA ALA A 153 -2.19 -8.87 15.52
C ALA A 153 -2.48 -10.31 15.06
N SER A 154 -1.60 -10.93 14.26
CA SER A 154 -1.71 -12.32 13.83
C SER A 154 -1.26 -13.33 14.87
N GLU A 155 -0.33 -12.95 15.72
CA GLU A 155 0.06 -13.80 16.83
C GLU A 155 -0.86 -13.56 18.06
N GLY A 156 -1.76 -12.55 17.99
CA GLY A 156 -2.55 -12.12 19.14
C GLY A 156 -1.68 -11.46 20.22
N VAL A 157 -0.47 -11.02 19.83
CA VAL A 157 0.59 -10.53 20.70
C VAL A 157 0.52 -9.01 20.66
N TRP A 158 0.12 -8.39 21.78
CA TRP A 158 0.21 -6.94 22.06
C TRP A 158 -0.68 -6.01 21.23
N VAL A 159 -1.11 -6.41 20.04
CA VAL A 159 -1.94 -5.62 19.13
C VAL A 159 -3.28 -6.33 18.93
N THR A 160 -4.37 -5.65 19.30
CA THR A 160 -5.72 -6.15 19.02
C THR A 160 -6.10 -5.87 17.57
N SER A 161 -7.00 -6.67 16.99
CA SER A 161 -7.56 -6.42 15.65
C SER A 161 -8.21 -5.04 15.55
N TYR A 162 -8.75 -4.53 16.66
CA TYR A 162 -9.29 -3.17 16.75
C TYR A 162 -8.18 -2.11 16.62
N ALA A 163 -7.06 -2.27 17.33
CA ALA A 163 -5.92 -1.36 17.21
C ALA A 163 -5.34 -1.37 15.79
N LEU A 164 -5.24 -2.54 15.15
CA LEU A 164 -4.83 -2.66 13.75
C LEU A 164 -5.81 -1.96 12.79
N TRP A 165 -7.12 -2.11 13.00
CA TRP A 165 -8.15 -1.44 12.21
C TRP A 165 -8.06 0.09 12.30
N VAL A 166 -7.89 0.62 13.52
CA VAL A 166 -7.70 2.06 13.74
C VAL A 166 -6.42 2.52 13.05
N TRP A 167 -5.31 1.79 13.23
CA TRP A 167 -4.04 2.10 12.59
C TRP A 167 -4.15 2.10 11.06
N ALA A 168 -4.80 1.11 10.46
CA ALA A 168 -4.96 1.01 9.01
C ALA A 168 -5.67 2.23 8.42
N ASN A 169 -6.70 2.74 9.11
CA ASN A 169 -7.39 3.96 8.70
C ASN A 169 -6.48 5.20 8.78
N VAL A 170 -5.73 5.36 9.87
CA VAL A 170 -4.77 6.46 10.04
C VAL A 170 -3.66 6.38 9.00
N ALA A 171 -3.11 5.20 8.75
CA ALA A 171 -2.08 4.94 7.77
C ALA A 171 -2.57 5.26 6.34
N ALA A 172 -3.79 4.84 5.99
CA ALA A 172 -4.37 5.08 4.68
C ALA A 172 -4.67 6.57 4.44
N LEU A 173 -5.20 7.26 5.45
CA LEU A 173 -5.39 8.72 5.40
C LEU A 173 -4.05 9.44 5.26
N THR A 174 -3.04 9.02 5.99
CA THR A 174 -1.71 9.62 5.94
C THR A 174 -1.07 9.42 4.57
N HIS A 175 -1.20 8.23 3.96
CA HIS A 175 -0.76 7.99 2.57
C HIS A 175 -1.48 8.92 1.58
N ALA A 176 -2.80 9.07 1.70
CA ALA A 176 -3.57 9.96 0.83
C ALA A 176 -3.09 11.41 0.94
N VAL A 177 -2.94 11.93 2.17
CA VAL A 177 -2.49 13.31 2.42
C VAL A 177 -1.07 13.52 1.91
N LEU A 178 -0.13 12.60 2.22
CA LEU A 178 1.26 12.70 1.77
C LEU A 178 1.36 12.71 0.25
N TRP A 179 0.54 11.92 -0.45
CA TRP A 179 0.55 11.88 -1.91
C TRP A 179 -0.13 13.07 -2.56
N ILE A 180 -1.14 13.66 -1.93
CA ILE A 180 -1.72 14.94 -2.36
C ILE A 180 -0.66 16.04 -2.25
N ILE A 181 0.01 16.15 -1.10
CA ILE A 181 1.03 17.18 -0.87
C ILE A 181 2.22 17.00 -1.82
N ASP A 182 2.78 15.79 -1.92
CA ASP A 182 3.91 15.49 -2.81
C ASP A 182 3.52 15.61 -4.29
N GLY A 183 2.30 15.19 -4.65
CA GLY A 183 1.77 15.30 -5.99
C GLY A 183 1.54 16.75 -6.41
N ALA A 184 1.02 17.58 -5.51
CA ALA A 184 0.81 19.01 -5.75
C ALA A 184 2.13 19.77 -5.86
N HIS A 185 3.09 19.51 -4.96
CA HIS A 185 4.39 20.18 -4.97
C HIS A 185 5.22 19.83 -6.23
N ASN A 186 5.12 18.59 -6.72
CA ASN A 186 5.87 18.15 -7.91
C ASN A 186 5.05 18.23 -9.21
N GLN A 187 3.84 18.82 -9.19
CA GLN A 187 2.90 18.88 -10.32
C GLN A 187 2.61 17.53 -11.01
N GLN A 188 2.60 16.45 -10.23
CA GLN A 188 2.33 15.11 -10.73
C GLN A 188 0.85 14.80 -10.58
N SER A 189 0.06 15.21 -11.58
CA SER A 189 -1.40 14.99 -11.63
C SER A 189 -1.79 13.55 -11.33
N ARG A 190 -1.05 12.58 -11.89
CA ARG A 190 -1.26 11.14 -11.64
C ARG A 190 -1.20 10.77 -10.15
N LYS A 191 -0.25 11.32 -9.39
CA LYS A 191 -0.14 11.04 -7.95
C LYS A 191 -1.32 11.61 -7.18
N VAL A 192 -1.72 12.85 -7.52
CA VAL A 192 -2.87 13.51 -6.91
C VAL A 192 -4.16 12.73 -7.20
N THR A 193 -4.37 12.29 -8.45
CA THR A 193 -5.53 11.47 -8.82
C THR A 193 -5.56 10.14 -8.05
N LEU A 194 -4.44 9.43 -7.95
CA LEU A 194 -4.37 8.18 -7.18
C LEU A 194 -4.65 8.40 -5.69
N ALA A 195 -4.15 9.50 -5.13
CA ALA A 195 -4.40 9.86 -3.74
C ALA A 195 -5.88 10.20 -3.48
N CYS A 196 -6.50 10.96 -4.39
CA CYS A 196 -7.93 11.24 -4.34
C CYS A 196 -8.77 9.97 -4.50
N LEU A 197 -8.35 9.04 -5.36
CA LEU A 197 -9.03 7.75 -5.55
C LEU A 197 -8.91 6.89 -4.29
N LEU A 198 -7.72 6.81 -3.68
CA LEU A 198 -7.52 6.12 -2.40
C LEU A 198 -8.39 6.72 -1.30
N PHE A 199 -8.42 8.05 -1.20
CA PHE A 199 -9.26 8.76 -0.24
C PHE A 199 -10.75 8.49 -0.48
N ALA A 200 -11.21 8.54 -1.72
CA ALA A 200 -12.59 8.22 -2.08
C ALA A 200 -12.94 6.75 -1.79
N ALA A 201 -12.03 5.81 -2.08
CA ALA A 201 -12.21 4.39 -1.81
C ALA A 201 -12.39 4.09 -0.31
N ILE A 202 -11.83 4.91 0.57
CA ILE A 202 -11.99 4.79 2.03
C ILE A 202 -13.22 5.56 2.50
N ALA A 203 -13.43 6.79 2.00
CA ALA A 203 -14.49 7.67 2.45
C ALA A 203 -15.89 7.21 2.00
N ILE A 204 -16.04 6.71 0.77
CA ILE A 204 -17.35 6.33 0.21
C ILE A 204 -17.97 5.13 0.94
N PRO A 205 -17.28 4.01 1.17
CA PRO A 205 -17.92 2.88 1.84
C PRO A 205 -18.10 3.15 3.33
N ARG A 206 -17.25 3.99 3.94
CA ARG A 206 -17.48 4.49 5.31
C ARG A 206 -18.74 5.36 5.36
N PHE A 207 -18.96 6.19 4.34
CA PHE A 207 -20.19 6.95 4.19
C PHE A 207 -21.42 6.03 4.09
N LEU A 208 -21.32 4.88 3.41
CA LEU A 208 -22.37 3.83 3.33
C LEU A 208 -22.66 3.13 4.67
N ASP A 209 -21.64 2.97 5.52
CA ASP A 209 -21.79 2.37 6.86
C ASP A 209 -22.39 3.36 7.88
N LEU A 210 -22.25 4.68 7.65
CA LEU A 210 -22.74 5.75 8.54
C LEU A 210 -24.21 6.17 8.29
N PHE A 211 -24.96 5.46 7.44
CA PHE A 211 -26.33 5.83 7.04
C PHE A 211 -27.37 5.83 8.18
N ASP A 212 -27.02 5.35 9.37
CA ASP A 212 -27.89 5.47 10.55
C ASP A 212 -28.08 6.93 11.03
N SER A 213 -27.26 7.89 10.58
CA SER A 213 -27.38 9.30 11.01
C SER A 213 -27.28 10.32 9.87
N LEU A 214 -28.40 10.99 9.58
CA LEU A 214 -28.53 12.09 8.60
C LEU A 214 -27.59 13.28 8.86
N LEU A 215 -27.29 13.57 10.13
CA LEU A 215 -26.43 14.69 10.53
C LEU A 215 -24.97 14.41 10.24
N MET A 216 -24.54 13.16 10.43
CA MET A 216 -23.19 12.72 10.09
C MET A 216 -22.96 12.79 8.57
N ARG A 217 -24.01 12.52 7.78
CA ARG A 217 -24.01 12.58 6.32
C ARG A 217 -23.71 13.99 5.76
N SER A 218 -24.34 15.04 6.30
CA SER A 218 -24.15 16.42 5.85
C SER A 218 -22.77 16.98 6.24
N LEU A 219 -22.29 16.64 7.44
CA LEU A 219 -20.97 17.02 7.93
C LEU A 219 -19.84 16.39 7.08
N LEU A 220 -20.08 15.17 6.57
CA LEU A 220 -19.15 14.46 5.69
C LEU A 220 -19.15 15.04 4.27
N PHE A 221 -20.31 15.42 3.70
CA PHE A 221 -20.35 16.18 2.44
C PHE A 221 -19.63 17.51 2.55
N LEU A 222 -19.77 18.20 3.68
CA LEU A 222 -19.03 19.43 3.97
C LEU A 222 -17.52 19.17 4.02
N ALA A 223 -17.08 18.10 4.70
CA ALA A 223 -15.66 17.74 4.80
C ALA A 223 -15.05 17.29 3.46
N LEU A 224 -15.76 16.47 2.67
CA LEU A 224 -15.34 16.06 1.33
C LEU A 224 -15.31 17.25 0.37
N GLY A 225 -16.34 18.09 0.40
CA GLY A 225 -16.40 19.32 -0.38
C GLY A 225 -15.27 20.28 -0.02
N ALA A 226 -15.00 20.48 1.27
CA ALA A 226 -13.88 21.29 1.75
C ALA A 226 -12.53 20.70 1.36
N GLY A 227 -12.37 19.37 1.41
CA GLY A 227 -11.17 18.67 0.98
C GLY A 227 -10.90 18.84 -0.52
N LEU A 228 -11.91 18.59 -1.36
CA LEU A 228 -11.83 18.82 -2.81
C LEU A 228 -11.56 20.29 -3.13
N PHE A 229 -12.19 21.21 -2.40
CA PHE A 229 -11.97 22.65 -2.55
C PHE A 229 -10.54 23.05 -2.16
N LEU A 230 -10.00 22.52 -1.07
CA LEU A 230 -8.62 22.73 -0.65
C LEU A 230 -7.63 22.21 -1.69
N VAL A 231 -7.85 20.99 -2.20
CA VAL A 231 -7.01 20.41 -3.26
C VAL A 231 -7.09 21.25 -4.53
N GLY A 232 -8.29 21.67 -4.95
CA GLY A 232 -8.49 22.53 -6.12
C GLY A 232 -7.82 23.90 -5.96
N ASN A 233 -7.99 24.55 -4.81
CA ASN A 233 -7.38 25.84 -4.50
C ASN A 233 -5.85 25.74 -4.44
N PHE A 234 -5.32 24.68 -3.83
CA PHE A 234 -3.88 24.44 -3.77
C PHE A 234 -3.30 24.18 -5.15
N TYR A 235 -4.00 23.43 -6.00
CA TYR A 235 -3.61 23.18 -7.39
C TYR A 235 -3.65 24.46 -8.23
N GLN A 236 -4.66 25.32 -8.06
CA GLN A 236 -4.75 26.61 -8.77
C GLN A 236 -3.63 27.58 -8.37
N ARG A 237 -3.28 27.66 -7.07
CA ARG A 237 -2.21 28.53 -6.57
C ARG A 237 -0.82 28.17 -7.10
N HIS A 238 -0.62 26.92 -7.47
CA HIS A 238 0.65 26.42 -8.04
C HIS A 238 0.61 26.31 -9.57
N LYS A 239 -0.48 26.75 -10.21
CA LYS A 239 -0.54 26.89 -11.66
C LYS A 239 0.25 28.15 -12.04
N PRO A 240 1.33 28.06 -12.84
CA PRO A 240 2.01 29.24 -13.32
C PRO A 240 1.01 30.09 -14.13
N SER A 241 0.94 31.37 -13.82
CA SER A 241 0.19 32.34 -14.62
C SER A 241 0.78 32.30 -16.03
N VAL A 242 0.05 31.74 -16.98
CA VAL A 242 0.35 31.89 -18.42
C VAL A 242 -0.10 33.30 -18.79
N ALA A 243 0.65 34.30 -18.34
CA ALA A 243 0.38 35.71 -18.62
C ALA A 243 1.71 36.47 -18.68
N SER A 244 2.56 36.11 -19.64
CA SER A 244 3.65 36.96 -20.15
C SER A 244 4.39 36.32 -21.34
N ALA A 245 3.69 35.86 -22.39
CA ALA A 245 4.39 35.33 -23.57
C ALA A 245 3.68 35.48 -24.93
N THR A 246 2.69 36.38 -25.07
CA THR A 246 2.05 36.65 -26.37
C THR A 246 1.59 38.10 -26.47
N GLU A 247 2.48 39.07 -26.27
CA GLU A 247 2.21 40.47 -26.66
C GLU A 247 3.50 41.31 -26.78
N VAL A 248 4.52 40.81 -27.50
CA VAL A 248 5.57 41.66 -28.10
C VAL A 248 6.00 41.02 -29.43
N SER A 249 5.15 41.16 -30.46
CA SER A 249 5.59 41.22 -31.85
C SER A 249 4.41 41.65 -32.73
N ALA A 250 4.25 42.96 -32.88
CA ALA A 250 3.61 43.60 -34.03
C ALA A 250 4.31 44.94 -34.24
#